data_AF-A0A381XHB7-F1
#
_entry.id   AF-A0A381XHB7-F1
#
_cell.length_a   1.000
_cell.length_b   1.000
_cell.length_c   1.000
_cell.angle_alpha   90.00
_cell.angle_beta   90.00
_cell.angle_gamma   90.00
#
_symmetry.space_group_name_H-M   'P 1'
#
loop_
_entity.id
_entity.type
_entity.pdbx_description
1 polymer ?
#
loop_
_entity_poly.entity_id
_entity_poly.type
_entity_poly.pdbx_seq_one_letter_code
_entity_poly.pdbx_strand_id
1 'polypeptide(L)'
;MLLEDYGSSYNIIQGEVFDKHCISCHIAGNTYAAESGLILTADISYESLINVIPNNENAAGDGLFRVSSAGGIQGTNKSFLIEKINAPNMDHFYDDHDEYGSIMPIGPLYLTNGQIDFIWDWISEGAPDTGHVANLAFLDNIERYDPEFTPLESPDNGIQIHLGPFEVETQQETEFFYYSELNINEVKYINRVEIEMRSGS
;
A
#
# COMPACT_ATOMS: atom_id res chain seq x y z
N MET A 1 -1.08 13.35 21.34
CA MET A 1 0.34 13.69 21.21
C MET A 1 0.43 14.63 20.03
N LEU A 2 1.02 15.80 20.22
CA LEU A 2 1.27 16.74 19.12
C LEU A 2 2.44 16.20 18.28
N LEU A 3 2.52 16.56 16.99
CA LEU A 3 3.62 16.12 16.13
C LEU A 3 5.00 16.56 16.67
N GLU A 4 5.03 17.70 17.35
CA GLU A 4 6.22 18.27 17.99
C GLU A 4 6.69 17.48 19.24
N ASP A 5 5.85 16.60 19.78
CA ASP A 5 6.19 15.77 20.94
C ASP A 5 7.04 14.54 20.55
N TYR A 6 7.11 14.19 19.26
CA TYR A 6 7.93 13.09 18.76
C TYR A 6 9.42 13.47 18.74
N GLY A 7 10.31 12.52 19.01
CA GLY A 7 11.76 12.77 19.11
C GLY A 7 12.52 12.90 17.78
N SER A 8 11.90 12.52 16.66
CA SER A 8 12.50 12.58 15.32
C SER A 8 11.43 12.49 14.22
N SER A 9 11.82 12.82 12.98
CA SER A 9 10.99 12.53 11.80
C SER A 9 10.66 11.04 11.69
N TYR A 10 11.60 10.15 12.03
CA TYR A 10 11.34 8.73 12.02
C TYR A 10 10.32 8.31 13.10
N ASN A 11 10.38 8.87 14.31
CA ASN A 11 9.38 8.57 15.34
C ASN A 11 7.98 9.03 14.92
N ILE A 12 7.87 10.10 14.14
CA ILE A 12 6.60 10.51 13.52
C ILE A 12 6.13 9.47 12.50
N ILE A 13 7.01 9.00 11.61
CA ILE A 13 6.67 7.92 10.66
C ILE A 13 6.21 6.66 11.42
N GLN A 14 6.90 6.29 12.49
CA GLN A 14 6.53 5.15 13.33
C GLN A 14 5.10 5.31 13.88
N GLY A 15 4.83 6.41 14.60
CA GLY A 15 3.56 6.58 15.31
C GLY A 15 2.38 7.00 14.43
N GLU A 16 2.63 7.80 13.40
CA GLU A 16 1.59 8.39 12.54
C GLU A 16 1.34 7.61 11.27
N VAL A 17 2.26 6.74 10.86
CA VAL A 17 2.10 5.90 9.66
C VAL A 17 2.11 4.42 10.03
N PHE A 18 3.23 3.89 10.52
CA PHE A 18 3.40 2.45 10.67
C PHE A 18 2.45 1.86 11.73
N ASP A 19 2.39 2.45 12.92
CA ASP A 19 1.53 2.00 14.03
C ASP A 19 0.04 2.04 13.68
N LYS A 20 -0.36 2.97 12.80
CA LYS A 20 -1.77 3.18 12.42
C LYS A 20 -2.20 2.37 11.20
N HIS A 21 -1.29 2.12 10.27
CA HIS A 21 -1.64 1.63 8.93
C HIS A 21 -0.88 0.37 8.49
N CYS A 22 0.17 -0.06 9.20
CA CYS A 22 1.05 -1.13 8.69
C CYS A 22 1.24 -2.30 9.67
N ILE A 23 1.28 -2.04 10.99
CA ILE A 23 1.63 -3.09 11.97
C ILE A 23 0.63 -4.24 12.04
N SER A 24 -0.63 -4.06 11.62
CA SER A 24 -1.63 -5.14 11.62
C SER A 24 -1.18 -6.35 10.79
N CYS A 25 -0.42 -6.09 9.73
CA CYS A 25 0.16 -7.12 8.85
C CYS A 25 1.67 -7.30 9.07
N HIS A 26 2.39 -6.26 9.50
CA HIS A 26 3.85 -6.28 9.70
C HIS A 26 4.26 -6.39 11.18
N ILE A 27 3.72 -7.40 11.88
CA ILE A 27 4.05 -7.73 13.27
C ILE A 27 4.49 -9.19 13.40
N ALA A 28 5.32 -9.48 14.41
CA ALA A 28 5.80 -10.83 14.66
C ALA A 28 4.65 -11.83 14.82
N GLY A 29 4.74 -12.95 14.11
CA GLY A 29 3.71 -14.00 14.10
C GLY A 29 2.61 -13.80 13.06
N ASN A 30 2.54 -12.65 12.36
CA ASN A 30 1.66 -12.48 11.21
C ASN A 30 2.26 -13.16 9.95
N THR A 31 1.41 -13.79 9.14
CA THR A 31 1.82 -14.48 7.91
C THR A 31 2.42 -13.54 6.87
N TYR A 32 1.87 -12.34 6.69
CA TYR A 32 2.40 -11.34 5.78
C TYR A 32 3.79 -10.87 6.21
N ALA A 33 4.01 -10.66 7.50
CA ALA A 33 5.32 -10.33 8.05
C ALA A 33 6.36 -11.43 7.85
N ALA A 34 5.94 -12.70 7.96
CA ALA A 34 6.82 -13.85 7.73
C ALA A 34 7.23 -13.97 6.25
N GLU A 35 6.29 -13.75 5.33
CA GLU A 35 6.53 -13.78 3.89
C GLU A 35 7.43 -12.61 3.45
N SER A 36 7.07 -11.39 3.83
CA SER A 36 7.85 -10.20 3.48
C SER A 36 9.17 -10.08 4.26
N GLY A 37 9.31 -10.82 5.36
CA GLY A 37 10.42 -10.72 6.32
C GLY A 37 10.52 -9.35 6.99
N LEU A 38 9.42 -8.59 7.07
CA LEU A 38 9.39 -7.20 7.52
C LEU A 38 8.52 -7.06 8.76
N ILE A 39 9.12 -6.55 9.83
CA ILE A 39 8.45 -6.17 11.07
C ILE A 39 8.56 -4.66 11.24
N LEU A 40 7.43 -4.01 11.51
CA LEU A 40 7.31 -2.55 11.62
C LEU A 40 6.93 -2.10 13.03
N THR A 41 7.06 -2.97 14.04
CA THR A 41 6.90 -2.57 15.45
C THR A 41 8.09 -1.71 15.90
N ALA A 42 7.80 -0.72 16.74
CA ALA A 42 8.73 0.34 17.12
C ALA A 42 10.06 -0.12 17.75
N ASP A 43 10.12 -1.36 18.26
CA ASP A 43 11.32 -1.95 18.84
C ASP A 43 12.39 -2.34 17.81
N ILE A 44 12.00 -2.67 16.56
CA ILE A 44 12.93 -3.17 15.53
C ILE A 44 12.69 -2.61 14.11
N SER A 45 11.70 -1.75 13.92
CA SER A 45 11.27 -1.25 12.62
C SER A 45 12.38 -0.55 11.84
N TYR A 46 13.19 0.29 12.50
CA TYR A 46 14.26 1.04 11.83
C TYR A 46 15.31 0.10 11.25
N GLU A 47 15.81 -0.82 12.08
CA GLU A 47 16.80 -1.84 11.68
C GLU A 47 16.24 -2.80 10.63
N SER A 48 14.92 -3.04 10.64
CA SER A 48 14.24 -3.87 9.65
C SER A 48 14.09 -3.20 8.28
N LEU A 49 14.29 -1.89 8.18
CA LEU A 49 14.07 -1.09 6.97
C LEU A 49 15.38 -0.61 6.34
N ILE A 50 16.24 0.03 7.12
CA ILE A 50 17.34 0.83 6.57
C ILE A 50 18.43 -0.06 5.96
N ASN A 51 18.65 0.11 4.66
CA ASN A 51 19.61 -0.63 3.84
C ASN A 51 19.47 -2.16 3.93
N VAL A 52 18.28 -2.65 4.27
CA VAL A 52 17.94 -4.07 4.25
C VAL A 52 17.47 -4.45 2.84
N ILE A 53 18.00 -5.54 2.29
CA ILE A 53 17.56 -6.07 1.00
C ILE A 53 16.12 -6.60 1.16
N PRO A 54 15.15 -6.23 0.30
CA PRO A 54 13.79 -6.75 0.38
C PRO A 54 13.75 -8.25 0.09
N ASN A 55 12.79 -8.97 0.69
CA ASN A 55 12.58 -10.41 0.38
C ASN A 55 12.01 -10.65 -1.02
N ASN A 56 11.40 -9.63 -1.62
CA ASN A 56 10.91 -9.70 -3.00
C ASN A 56 12.11 -9.83 -3.94
N GLU A 57 12.21 -10.95 -4.66
CA GLU A 57 13.38 -11.28 -5.48
C GLU A 57 13.58 -10.30 -6.64
N ASN A 58 12.51 -9.76 -7.23
CA ASN A 58 12.58 -8.81 -8.33
C ASN A 58 13.10 -7.45 -7.83
N ALA A 59 12.52 -6.92 -6.74
CA ALA A 59 13.01 -5.68 -6.11
C ALA A 59 14.47 -5.80 -5.63
N ALA A 60 14.85 -6.97 -5.10
CA ALA A 60 16.23 -7.27 -4.74
C ALA A 60 17.14 -7.35 -5.99
N GLY A 61 16.65 -7.96 -7.07
CA GLY A 61 17.33 -8.05 -8.38
C GLY A 61 17.61 -6.70 -9.01
N ASP A 62 16.72 -5.72 -8.82
CA ASP A 62 16.89 -4.33 -9.25
C ASP A 62 17.81 -3.52 -8.32
N GLY A 63 18.33 -4.17 -7.28
CA GLY A 63 19.26 -3.59 -6.32
C GLY A 63 18.62 -2.49 -5.50
N LEU A 64 17.36 -2.68 -5.09
CA LEU A 64 16.67 -1.82 -4.14
C LEU A 64 16.97 -2.26 -2.69
N PHE A 65 16.81 -1.32 -1.77
CA PHE A 65 16.69 -1.58 -0.34
C PHE A 65 15.25 -1.33 0.09
N ARG A 66 14.81 -1.90 1.21
CA ARG A 66 13.51 -1.56 1.81
C ARG A 66 13.40 -0.05 2.01
N VAL A 67 14.41 0.57 2.60
CA VAL A 67 14.67 2.01 2.56
C VAL A 67 16.17 2.23 2.37
N SER A 68 16.56 3.10 1.44
CA SER A 68 17.95 3.49 1.20
C SER A 68 18.32 4.74 2.00
N SER A 69 19.46 4.72 2.69
CA SER A 69 19.99 5.89 3.41
C SER A 69 20.90 6.77 2.53
N ALA A 70 20.92 6.56 1.21
CA ALA A 70 21.82 7.28 0.31
C ALA A 70 21.52 8.79 0.21
N GLY A 71 20.30 9.19 0.58
CA GLY A 71 19.83 10.58 0.49
C GLY A 71 19.66 11.06 -0.95
N GLY A 72 19.05 12.24 -1.07
CA GLY A 72 18.60 12.84 -2.31
C GLY A 72 17.84 11.87 -3.21
N ILE A 73 18.01 12.05 -4.51
CA ILE A 73 17.34 11.23 -5.52
C ILE A 73 17.78 9.76 -5.50
N GLN A 74 18.99 9.45 -5.00
CA GLN A 74 19.44 8.07 -4.87
C GLN A 74 18.77 7.37 -3.70
N GLY A 75 18.49 8.09 -2.60
CA GLY A 75 17.70 7.58 -1.49
C GLY A 75 16.32 7.16 -1.97
N THR A 76 15.62 8.04 -2.67
CA THR A 76 14.23 7.78 -3.12
C THR A 76 14.19 6.69 -4.18
N ASN A 77 15.02 6.77 -5.23
CA ASN A 77 15.03 5.78 -6.32
C ASN A 77 15.53 4.39 -5.92
N LYS A 78 16.18 4.25 -4.75
CA LYS A 78 16.64 2.97 -4.22
C LYS A 78 15.81 2.46 -3.04
N SER A 79 14.70 3.12 -2.73
CA SER A 79 13.81 2.75 -1.62
C SER A 79 12.55 2.06 -2.12
N PHE A 80 12.47 0.76 -1.90
CA PHE A 80 11.30 -0.06 -2.24
C PHE A 80 10.04 0.38 -1.49
N LEU A 81 10.17 0.90 -0.26
CA LEU A 81 9.03 1.43 0.49
C LEU A 81 8.25 2.49 -0.30
N ILE A 82 8.94 3.39 -1.02
CA ILE A 82 8.30 4.43 -1.81
C ILE A 82 7.47 3.84 -2.94
N GLU A 83 8.02 2.88 -3.68
CA GLU A 83 7.27 2.16 -4.73
C GLU A 83 6.00 1.52 -4.16
N LYS A 84 6.10 0.99 -2.94
CA LYS A 84 4.96 0.30 -2.30
C LYS A 84 3.90 1.24 -1.77
N ILE A 85 4.19 2.50 -1.42
CA ILE A 85 3.21 3.40 -0.80
C ILE A 85 2.70 4.51 -1.73
N ASN A 86 3.35 4.73 -2.87
CA ASN A 86 3.04 5.82 -3.79
C ASN A 86 1.81 5.51 -4.66
N ALA A 87 0.63 5.43 -4.03
CA ALA A 87 -0.63 5.16 -4.71
C ALA A 87 -0.96 6.12 -5.88
N PRO A 88 -0.64 7.43 -5.82
CA PRO A 88 -0.79 8.31 -6.98
C PRO A 88 -0.01 7.88 -8.24
N ASN A 89 1.05 7.07 -8.07
CA ASN A 89 1.89 6.54 -9.15
C ASN A 89 1.71 5.03 -9.34
N MET A 90 0.50 4.52 -9.07
CA MET A 90 0.20 3.09 -9.13
C MET A 90 0.32 2.50 -10.54
N ASP A 91 0.04 3.26 -11.59
CA ASP A 91 0.20 2.80 -12.98
C ASP A 91 1.68 2.45 -13.25
N HIS A 92 2.62 3.35 -12.91
CA HIS A 92 4.06 3.06 -12.96
C HIS A 92 4.43 1.81 -12.17
N PHE A 93 3.87 1.65 -10.96
CA PHE A 93 4.16 0.49 -10.13
C PHE A 93 3.76 -0.84 -10.81
N TYR A 94 2.64 -0.89 -11.53
CA TYR A 94 2.20 -2.12 -12.19
C TYR A 94 2.74 -2.30 -13.62
N ASP A 95 3.03 -1.20 -14.32
CA ASP A 95 3.51 -1.24 -15.70
C ASP A 95 5.03 -1.45 -15.80
N ASP A 96 5.80 -0.85 -14.88
CA ASP A 96 7.27 -0.84 -14.95
C ASP A 96 7.93 -1.85 -13.99
N HIS A 97 7.17 -2.43 -13.04
CA HIS A 97 7.71 -3.31 -12.00
C HIS A 97 6.97 -4.64 -11.88
N ASP A 98 7.33 -5.55 -12.78
CA ASP A 98 6.84 -6.93 -12.74
C ASP A 98 7.11 -7.57 -11.36
N GLU A 99 6.07 -8.21 -10.81
CA GLU A 99 6.15 -9.04 -9.60
C GLU A 99 6.58 -8.31 -8.31
N TYR A 100 6.46 -6.99 -8.22
CA TYR A 100 6.67 -6.23 -6.97
C TYR A 100 5.54 -6.43 -5.93
N GLY A 101 4.47 -7.15 -6.30
CA GLY A 101 3.28 -7.41 -5.48
C GLY A 101 2.24 -6.30 -5.67
N SER A 102 1.62 -5.84 -4.59
CA SER A 102 0.55 -4.82 -4.63
C SER A 102 0.92 -3.54 -3.88
N ILE A 103 0.31 -2.40 -4.21
CA ILE A 103 0.42 -1.17 -3.41
C ILE A 103 -0.05 -1.42 -1.96
N MET A 104 0.57 -0.71 -1.03
CA MET A 104 0.37 -0.76 0.41
C MET A 104 -0.13 0.60 0.95
N PRO A 105 -0.90 0.61 2.06
CA PRO A 105 -1.47 -0.56 2.72
C PRO A 105 -2.53 -1.25 1.84
N ILE A 106 -2.65 -2.57 1.98
CA ILE A 106 -3.75 -3.32 1.33
C ILE A 106 -5.04 -2.98 2.06
N GLY A 107 -6.07 -2.58 1.31
CA GLY A 107 -7.40 -2.28 1.83
C GLY A 107 -7.98 -1.01 1.20
N PRO A 108 -9.08 -0.47 1.77
CA PRO A 108 -9.87 0.57 1.13
C PRO A 108 -9.22 1.96 1.14
N LEU A 109 -8.16 2.18 1.92
CA LEU A 109 -7.57 3.50 2.11
C LEU A 109 -6.05 3.45 2.02
N TYR A 110 -5.51 3.96 0.91
CA TYR A 110 -4.08 4.30 0.80
C TYR A 110 -3.68 5.37 1.81
N LEU A 111 -2.38 5.54 2.05
CA LEU A 111 -1.87 6.66 2.86
C LEU A 111 -2.31 8.02 2.29
N THR A 112 -2.32 9.06 3.14
CA THR A 112 -2.55 10.42 2.62
C THR A 112 -1.34 10.86 1.79
N ASN A 113 -1.58 11.74 0.83
CA ASN A 113 -0.52 12.35 0.02
C ASN A 113 0.53 13.02 0.93
N GLY A 114 0.09 13.67 2.00
CA GLY A 114 0.98 14.24 3.01
C GLY A 114 1.85 13.23 3.76
N GLN A 115 1.32 12.05 4.10
CA GLN A 115 2.12 10.98 4.72
C GLN A 115 3.18 10.45 3.75
N ILE A 116 2.84 10.30 2.47
CA ILE A 116 3.77 9.85 1.42
C ILE A 116 4.87 10.89 1.22
N ASP A 117 4.51 12.16 1.06
CA ASP A 117 5.46 13.27 0.88
C ASP A 117 6.41 13.40 2.09
N PHE A 118 5.89 13.23 3.31
CA PHE A 118 6.72 13.27 4.52
C PHE A 118 7.76 12.15 4.56
N ILE A 119 7.39 10.92 4.17
CA ILE A 119 8.33 9.79 4.06
C ILE A 119 9.34 10.04 2.95
N TRP A 120 8.89 10.57 1.80
CA TRP A 120 9.77 10.90 0.67
C TRP A 120 10.83 11.93 1.06
N ASP A 121 10.45 12.97 1.79
CA ASP A 121 11.35 14.00 2.30
C ASP A 121 12.35 13.43 3.32
N TRP A 122 11.88 12.60 4.26
CA TRP A 122 12.75 11.91 5.21
C TRP A 122 13.81 11.02 4.52
N ILE A 123 13.41 10.28 3.47
CA ILE A 123 14.35 9.47 2.67
C ILE A 123 15.32 10.35 1.88
N SER A 124 14.84 11.46 1.34
CA SER A 124 15.67 12.44 0.64
C SER A 124 16.73 13.06 1.55
N GLU A 125 16.47 13.16 2.86
CA GLU A 125 17.43 13.61 3.86
C GLU A 125 18.32 12.48 4.42
N GLY A 126 18.27 11.29 3.81
CA GLY A 126 19.14 10.16 4.16
C GLY A 126 18.55 9.19 5.19
N ALA A 127 17.24 9.28 5.44
CA ALA A 127 16.49 8.37 6.31
C ALA A 127 17.06 8.20 7.74
N PRO A 128 17.43 9.26 8.48
CA PRO A 128 18.03 9.12 9.80
C PRO A 128 17.00 8.67 10.85
N ASP A 129 17.46 7.87 11.83
CA ASP A 129 16.67 7.45 13.01
C ASP A 129 16.31 8.63 13.93
N THR A 130 17.27 9.54 14.09
CA THR A 130 17.18 10.66 15.03
C THR A 130 17.16 12.00 14.31
N GLY A 131 16.52 13.00 14.93
CA GLY A 131 16.44 14.36 14.41
C GLY A 131 15.23 14.61 13.53
N HIS A 132 14.89 15.90 13.36
CA HIS A 132 13.80 16.34 12.51
C HIS A 132 14.36 16.85 11.19
N VAL A 133 14.26 16.02 10.16
CA VAL A 133 14.77 16.32 8.82
C VAL A 133 13.64 16.55 7.81
N ALA A 134 12.51 15.88 7.99
CA ALA A 134 11.34 16.03 7.12
C ALA A 134 10.42 17.18 7.57
N ASN A 135 9.84 17.89 6.60
CA ASN A 135 8.95 19.02 6.85
C ASN A 135 7.56 18.59 7.33
N LEU A 136 7.23 18.95 8.58
CA LEU A 136 5.94 18.63 9.21
C LEU A 136 4.72 19.16 8.42
N ALA A 137 4.86 20.23 7.65
CA ALA A 137 3.76 20.82 6.87
C ALA A 137 3.19 19.86 5.82
N PHE A 138 3.94 18.82 5.41
CA PHE A 138 3.39 17.79 4.53
C PHE A 138 2.19 17.07 5.17
N LEU A 139 2.22 16.86 6.48
CA LEU A 139 1.17 16.12 7.20
C LEU A 139 -0.16 16.89 7.30
N ASP A 140 -0.18 18.18 6.94
CA ASP A 140 -1.43 18.95 6.80
C ASP A 140 -2.25 18.48 5.58
N ASN A 141 -1.61 17.84 4.60
CA ASN A 141 -2.29 17.26 3.45
C ASN A 141 -2.88 15.87 3.79
N ILE A 142 -4.16 15.87 4.12
CA ILE A 142 -4.94 14.67 4.45
C ILE A 142 -5.67 14.04 3.25
N GLU A 143 -5.49 14.57 2.05
CA GLU A 143 -6.08 13.99 0.84
C GLU A 143 -5.50 12.61 0.57
N ARG A 144 -6.33 11.69 0.08
CA ARG A 144 -5.93 10.34 -0.31
C ARG A 144 -6.14 10.18 -1.81
N TYR A 145 -5.27 9.39 -2.43
CA TYR A 145 -5.53 8.92 -3.78
C TYR A 145 -6.82 8.07 -3.80
N ASP A 146 -7.73 8.40 -4.71
CA ASP A 146 -8.94 7.63 -4.99
C ASP A 146 -8.92 7.31 -6.50
N PRO A 147 -8.58 6.08 -6.90
CA PRO A 147 -8.55 5.72 -8.31
C PRO A 147 -9.97 5.81 -8.88
N GLU A 148 -10.10 6.44 -10.04
CA GLU A 148 -11.38 6.46 -10.75
C GLU A 148 -11.78 5.02 -11.11
N PHE A 149 -12.92 4.58 -10.59
CA PHE A 149 -13.52 3.31 -11.00
C PHE A 149 -14.27 3.51 -12.31
N THR A 150 -13.78 2.86 -13.36
CA THR A 150 -14.52 2.75 -14.62
C THR A 150 -15.21 1.39 -14.66
N PRO A 151 -16.55 1.31 -14.61
CA PRO A 151 -17.23 0.04 -14.74
C PRO A 151 -16.98 -0.58 -16.12
N LEU A 152 -17.00 -1.91 -16.20
CA LEU A 152 -16.96 -2.59 -17.49
C LEU A 152 -18.08 -2.10 -18.41
N GLU A 153 -17.77 -1.95 -19.69
CA GLU A 153 -18.79 -1.73 -20.71
C GLU A 153 -19.80 -2.89 -20.71
N SER A 154 -21.07 -2.57 -20.93
CA SER A 154 -22.09 -3.60 -21.00
C SER A 154 -21.81 -4.54 -22.19
N PRO A 155 -21.85 -5.87 -21.99
CA PRO A 155 -21.50 -6.81 -23.04
C PRO A 155 -22.57 -6.85 -24.14
N ASP A 156 -22.16 -6.79 -25.41
CA ASP A 156 -23.07 -6.90 -26.57
C ASP A 156 -23.90 -8.20 -26.55
N ASN A 157 -23.28 -9.29 -26.09
CA ASN A 157 -23.90 -10.61 -25.93
C ASN A 157 -23.44 -11.21 -24.60
N GLY A 158 -24.10 -10.82 -23.52
CA GLY A 158 -23.75 -11.31 -22.20
C GLY A 158 -24.69 -10.81 -21.12
N ILE A 159 -24.29 -11.03 -19.88
CA ILE A 159 -25.02 -10.56 -18.71
C ILE A 159 -24.02 -9.81 -17.85
N GLN A 160 -24.37 -8.60 -17.46
CA GLN A 160 -23.59 -7.81 -16.53
C GLN A 160 -24.28 -7.85 -15.16
N ILE A 161 -23.53 -8.24 -14.14
CA ILE A 161 -24.00 -8.25 -12.76
C ILE A 161 -23.27 -7.13 -12.03
N HIS A 162 -24.02 -6.25 -11.37
CA HIS A 162 -23.47 -5.27 -10.46
C HIS A 162 -23.57 -5.79 -9.02
N LEU A 163 -22.42 -5.98 -8.39
CA LEU A 163 -22.33 -6.20 -6.95
C LEU A 163 -22.33 -4.83 -6.27
N GLY A 164 -23.34 -4.57 -5.45
CA GLY A 164 -23.40 -3.34 -4.66
C GLY A 164 -22.36 -3.33 -3.52
N PRO A 165 -22.16 -2.19 -2.85
CA PRO A 165 -21.30 -2.13 -1.68
C PRO A 165 -21.83 -3.05 -0.57
N PHE A 166 -20.92 -3.65 0.19
CA PHE A 166 -21.21 -4.44 1.38
C PHE A 166 -20.27 -4.01 2.51
N GLU A 167 -20.74 -4.12 3.74
CA GLU A 167 -19.98 -3.76 4.94
C GLU A 167 -19.22 -4.99 5.46
N VAL A 168 -17.94 -4.82 5.77
CA VAL A 168 -17.08 -5.87 6.36
C VAL A 168 -16.56 -5.39 7.70
N GLU A 169 -16.79 -6.18 8.75
CA GLU A 169 -16.28 -5.89 10.08
C GLU A 169 -14.75 -6.04 10.13
N THR A 170 -14.09 -5.14 10.86
CA THR A 170 -12.62 -5.14 10.96
C THR A 170 -12.08 -6.40 11.64
N GLN A 171 -10.92 -6.89 11.19
CA GLN A 171 -10.19 -8.04 11.77
C GLN A 171 -10.97 -9.37 11.74
N GLN A 172 -11.91 -9.51 10.82
CA GLN A 172 -12.66 -10.75 10.62
C GLN A 172 -12.69 -11.13 9.14
N GLU A 173 -12.34 -12.38 8.85
CA GLU A 173 -12.63 -13.00 7.56
C GLU A 173 -14.14 -13.22 7.42
N THR A 174 -14.75 -12.60 6.41
CA THR A 174 -16.20 -12.68 6.17
C THR A 174 -16.48 -13.17 4.75
N GLU A 175 -17.21 -14.28 4.64
CA GLU A 175 -17.69 -14.79 3.36
C GLU A 175 -19.10 -14.23 3.07
N PHE A 176 -19.28 -13.63 1.90
CA PHE A 176 -20.58 -13.11 1.45
C PHE A 176 -21.13 -13.93 0.29
N PHE A 177 -22.42 -14.25 0.36
CA PHE A 177 -23.15 -14.87 -0.74
C PHE A 177 -24.04 -13.83 -1.40
N TYR A 178 -23.72 -13.47 -2.63
CA TYR A 178 -24.55 -12.60 -3.46
C TYR A 178 -25.20 -13.41 -4.57
N TYR A 179 -26.53 -13.34 -4.65
CA TYR A 179 -27.31 -14.01 -5.67
C TYR A 179 -28.03 -12.97 -6.54
N SER A 180 -27.86 -13.09 -7.86
CA SER A 180 -28.60 -12.30 -8.85
C SER A 180 -29.39 -13.25 -9.74
N GLU A 181 -30.71 -13.03 -9.81
CA GLU A 181 -31.58 -13.80 -10.69
C GLU A 181 -31.39 -13.35 -12.14
N LEU A 182 -30.87 -14.23 -12.99
CA LEU A 182 -30.51 -13.90 -14.36
C LEU A 182 -31.70 -13.93 -15.34
N ASN A 183 -32.86 -14.43 -14.90
CA ASN A 183 -34.09 -14.54 -15.70
C ASN A 183 -33.89 -15.18 -17.09
N ILE A 184 -33.09 -16.26 -17.15
CA ILE A 184 -32.80 -16.97 -18.40
C ILE A 184 -33.64 -18.26 -18.46
N ASN A 185 -34.37 -18.43 -19.55
CA ASN A 185 -35.33 -19.53 -19.73
C ASN A 185 -34.79 -20.64 -20.65
N GLU A 186 -33.53 -20.50 -21.08
CA GLU A 186 -32.84 -21.36 -22.04
C GLU A 186 -31.41 -21.65 -21.57
N VAL A 187 -30.84 -22.76 -22.04
CA VAL A 187 -29.45 -23.12 -21.70
C VAL A 187 -28.50 -22.14 -22.39
N LYS A 188 -27.67 -21.44 -21.60
CA LYS A 188 -26.58 -20.59 -22.07
C LYS A 188 -25.23 -21.18 -21.67
N TYR A 189 -24.23 -21.00 -22.51
CA TYR A 189 -22.84 -21.38 -22.23
C TYR A 189 -22.01 -20.12 -22.04
N ILE A 190 -21.13 -20.13 -21.03
CA ILE A 190 -20.23 -19.01 -20.72
C ILE A 190 -18.88 -19.29 -21.38
N ASN A 191 -18.38 -18.32 -22.14
CA ASN A 191 -17.08 -18.41 -22.82
C ASN A 191 -16.04 -17.43 -22.26
N ARG A 192 -16.47 -16.38 -21.55
CA ARG A 192 -15.61 -15.38 -20.91
C ARG A 192 -16.29 -14.84 -19.66
N VAL A 193 -15.48 -14.54 -18.65
CA VAL A 193 -15.87 -13.80 -17.44
C VAL A 193 -14.88 -12.66 -17.29
N GLU A 194 -15.39 -11.46 -17.11
CA GLU A 194 -14.62 -10.24 -16.82
C GLU A 194 -15.13 -9.71 -15.49
N ILE A 195 -14.22 -9.29 -14.62
CA ILE A 195 -14.51 -8.77 -13.29
C ILE A 195 -13.68 -7.50 -13.13
N GLU A 196 -14.34 -6.42 -12.70
CA GLU A 196 -13.71 -5.14 -12.38
C GLU A 196 -14.18 -4.72 -10.99
N MET A 197 -13.26 -4.27 -10.14
CA MET A 197 -13.54 -3.87 -8.77
C MET A 197 -12.75 -2.60 -8.43
N ARG A 198 -13.23 -1.82 -7.46
CA ARG A 198 -12.42 -0.73 -6.91
C ARG A 198 -11.15 -1.32 -6.28
N SER A 199 -10.04 -0.60 -6.43
CA SER A 199 -8.81 -0.99 -5.74
C SER A 199 -9.04 -1.08 -4.22
N GLY A 200 -8.59 -2.17 -3.61
CA GLY A 200 -8.80 -2.45 -2.18
C GLY A 200 -10.09 -3.19 -1.82
N SER A 201 -10.82 -3.74 -2.82
CA SER A 201 -11.99 -4.63 -2.63
C SER A 201 -11.60 -6.11 -2.52
#